data_AF-A0A961XA96-F1
#
_entry.id   AF-A0A961XA96-F1
#
_cell.length_a   1.000
_cell.length_b   1.000
_cell.length_c   1.000
_cell.angle_alpha   90.00
_cell.angle_beta   90.00
_cell.angle_gamma   90.00
#
_symmetry.space_group_name_H-M   'P 1'
#
loop_
_entity.id
_entity.type
_entity.pdbx_description
1 polymer ?
#
loop_
_entity_poly.entity_id
_entity_poly.type
_entity_poly.pdbx_seq_one_letter_code
_entity_poly.pdbx_strand_id
1 'polypeptide(L)' 'MSFTDIFVKRPVLATVVSLLILIVGAQAGLKLPVRQYPELSNTTITIITTYPGANADLIQGFITVP' A
#
# COMPACT_ATOMS: atom_id res chain seq x y z
N MET A 1 6.73 -15.48 39.96
CA MET A 1 7.84 -15.81 39.05
C MET A 1 7.81 -14.77 37.94
N SER A 2 8.90 -14.03 37.75
CA SER A 2 8.95 -12.96 36.74
C SER A 2 9.04 -13.59 35.35
N PHE A 3 8.32 -13.06 34.38
CA PHE A 3 8.35 -13.54 32.99
C PHE A 3 9.77 -13.49 32.40
N THR A 4 10.58 -12.55 32.87
CA THR A 4 11.98 -12.35 32.45
C THR A 4 12.93 -13.45 32.97
N ASP A 5 12.57 -14.15 34.05
CA ASP A 5 13.43 -15.16 34.69
C ASP A 5 13.75 -16.34 33.74
N ILE A 6 12.83 -16.66 32.83
CA ILE A 6 12.99 -17.75 31.85
C ILE A 6 14.11 -17.43 30.85
N PHE A 7 14.18 -16.18 30.40
CA PHE A 7 15.19 -15.70 29.45
C PHE A 7 16.56 -15.58 30.11
N VAL A 8 16.61 -15.18 31.39
CA VAL A 8 17.87 -15.10 32.16
C VAL A 8 18.43 -16.50 32.48
N LYS A 9 17.58 -17.45 32.87
CA LYS A 9 18.02 -18.83 33.18
C LYS A 9 18.44 -19.64 31.95
N ARG A 10 17.93 -19.31 30.76
CA ARG A 10 18.27 -19.99 29.50
C ARG A 10 18.81 -18.99 28.49
N PRO A 11 20.09 -18.59 28.60
CA PRO A 11 20.69 -17.54 27.76
C PRO A 11 20.61 -17.87 26.26
N VAL A 12 20.69 -19.15 25.90
CA VAL A 12 20.52 -19.61 24.52
C VAL A 12 19.16 -19.18 23.94
N LEU A 13 18.05 -19.34 24.68
CA LEU A 13 16.73 -18.95 24.20
C LEU A 13 16.63 -17.43 24.00
N ALA A 14 17.18 -16.64 24.92
CA ALA A 14 17.19 -15.19 24.81
C ALA A 14 17.95 -14.73 23.54
N THR A 15 19.11 -15.33 23.27
CA THR A 15 19.90 -15.00 22.07
C THR A 15 19.17 -15.37 20.78
N VAL A 16 18.56 -16.56 20.71
CA VAL A 16 17.82 -17.01 19.52
C VAL A 16 16.63 -16.09 19.22
N VAL A 17 15.85 -15.73 20.24
CA VAL A 17 14.70 -14.82 20.06
C VAL A 17 15.14 -13.43 19.59
N SER A 18 16.20 -12.88 20.20
CA SER A 18 16.78 -11.59 19.78
C SER A 18 17.25 -11.63 18.32
N LEU A 19 17.96 -12.70 17.94
CA LEU A 19 18.49 -12.87 16.60
C LEU A 19 17.36 -13.08 15.57
N LEU A 20 16.29 -13.78 15.94
CA LEU A 20 15.11 -13.96 15.11
C LEU A 20 14.42 -12.62 14.83
N ILE A 21 14.23 -11.78 15.86
CA ILE A 21 13.66 -10.44 15.72
C ILE A 21 14.53 -9.59 14.78
N LEU A 22 15.86 -9.66 14.93
CA LEU A 22 16.81 -8.92 14.09
C LEU A 22 16.73 -9.34 12.62
N ILE A 23 16.73 -10.65 12.34
CA ILE A 23 16.64 -11.17 10.97
C ILE A 23 15.31 -10.77 10.32
N VAL A 24 14.19 -10.93 11.03
CA VAL A 24 12.87 -10.57 10.51
C VAL A 24 12.78 -9.06 10.24
N GLY A 25 13.29 -8.24 11.17
CA GLY A 25 13.34 -6.79 11.03
C GLY A 25 14.19 -6.33 9.84
N ALA A 26 15.38 -6.91 9.68
CA ALA A 26 16.24 -6.62 8.53
C ALA A 26 15.57 -6.99 7.21
N GLN A 27 14.91 -8.15 7.14
CA GLN A 27 14.22 -8.58 5.93
C GLN A 27 13.01 -7.68 5.60
N ALA A 28 12.26 -7.24 6.62
CA ALA A 28 11.15 -6.30 6.44
C ALA A 28 11.63 -4.94 5.94
N GLY A 29 12.74 -4.42 6.48
CA GLY A 29 13.33 -3.15 6.06
C GLY A 29 13.79 -3.17 4.60
N LEU A 30 14.39 -4.27 4.14
CA LEU A 30 14.82 -4.43 2.75
C LEU A 30 13.66 -4.65 1.76
N LYS A 31 12.56 -5.23 2.23
CA LYS A 31 11.36 -5.48 1.41
C LYS A 31 10.40 -4.30 1.34
N LEU A 32 10.61 -3.25 2.12
CA LEU A 32 9.73 -2.10 2.08
C LEU A 32 9.87 -1.39 0.72
N PRO A 33 8.79 -1.26 -0.07
CA PRO A 33 8.86 -0.55 -1.34
C PRO A 33 9.08 0.94 -1.06
N VAL A 34 10.19 1.47 -1.56
CA VAL A 34 10.49 2.90 -1.48
C VAL A 34 9.67 3.61 -2.56
N ARG A 35 8.68 4.40 -2.14
CA ARG A 35 7.84 5.22 -3.03
C ARG A 35 8.24 6.69 -2.88
N GLN A 36 8.49 7.37 -4.00
CA GLN A 36 8.85 8.80 -4.01
C GLN A 36 7.66 9.70 -3.73
N TYR A 37 6.46 9.24 -4.08
CA TYR A 37 5.19 9.92 -3.84
C TYR A 37 4.20 8.90 -3.28
N PRO A 38 3.29 9.31 -2.38
CA PRO A 38 2.18 8.47 -1.99
C PRO A 38 1.31 8.16 -3.22
N GLU A 39 0.59 7.05 -3.19
CA GLU A 39 -0.40 6.74 -4.22
C GLU A 39 -1.47 7.84 -4.21
N LEU A 40 -1.40 8.76 -5.16
CA LEU A 40 -2.50 9.67 -5.45
C LEU A 40 -3.54 8.87 -6.23
N SER A 41 -4.51 8.31 -5.50
CA SER A 41 -5.74 7.81 -6.12
C SER A 41 -6.58 9.00 -6.58
N ASN A 42 -6.23 9.59 -7.72
CA ASN A 42 -7.10 10.53 -8.39
C ASN A 42 -8.29 9.73 -8.95
N THR A 43 -9.41 9.74 -8.24
CA THR A 43 -10.65 9.10 -8.68
C THR A 43 -11.24 9.90 -9.84
N THR A 44 -10.65 9.74 -11.03
CA THR A 44 -11.16 10.33 -12.27
C THR A 44 -11.85 9.24 -13.07
N ILE A 45 -13.17 9.25 -13.03
CA ILE A 45 -13.99 8.36 -13.87
C ILE A 45 -14.11 9.02 -15.23
N THR A 46 -13.44 8.45 -16.23
CA THR A 46 -13.54 8.92 -17.62
C THR A 46 -14.70 8.21 -18.30
N ILE A 47 -15.74 8.97 -18.68
CA ILE A 47 -16.88 8.45 -19.44
C ILE A 47 -16.67 8.82 -20.91
N ILE A 48 -16.53 7.81 -21.77
CA ILE A 48 -16.36 7.99 -23.22
C ILE A 48 -17.65 7.55 -23.89
N THR A 49 -18.31 8.50 -24.57
CA THR A 49 -19.51 8.23 -25.37
C THR A 49 -19.29 8.75 -26.78
N THR A 50 -19.25 7.85 -27.76
CA THR A 50 -19.05 8.20 -29.17
C THR A 50 -20.39 8.27 -29.90
N TYR A 51 -20.72 9.42 -30.50
CA TYR A 51 -21.89 9.58 -31.35
C TYR A 51 -21.48 10.12 -32.74
N PRO A 52 -21.23 9.24 -33.73
CA PRO A 52 -20.74 9.65 -35.04
C PRO A 52 -21.84 10.33 -35.86
N GLY A 53 -21.50 11.45 -36.50
CA GLY A 53 -22.41 12.18 -37.39
C GLY A 53 -23.20 13.33 -36.75
N ALA A 54 -22.96 13.68 -35.49
CA ALA A 54 -23.53 14.88 -34.86
C ALA A 54 -22.50 15.99 -34.66
N ASN A 55 -22.98 17.22 -34.74
CA ASN A 55 -22.20 18.42 -34.44
C ASN A 55 -21.89 18.49 -32.93
N ALA A 56 -20.74 19.09 -32.59
CA ALA A 56 -20.26 19.20 -31.21
C ALA A 56 -21.28 19.85 -30.26
N ASP A 57 -22.02 20.87 -30.74
CA ASP A 57 -23.04 21.57 -29.95
C ASP A 57 -24.20 20.65 -29.54
N LEU A 58 -24.60 19.71 -30.41
CA LEU A 58 -25.67 18.75 -30.11
C LEU A 58 -25.22 17.67 -29.13
N ILE A 59 -23.97 17.21 -29.25
CA ILE A 59 -23.40 16.22 -28.32
C ILE A 59 -23.28 16.81 -26.92
N GLN A 60 -22.80 18.05 -26.81
CA GLN A 60 -22.69 18.72 -25.52
C GLN A 60 -24.05 18.95 -24.86
N GLY A 61 -25.06 19.38 -25.63
CA GLY A 61 -26.37 19.74 -25.11
C GLY A 61 -27.30 18.58 -24.71
N PHE A 62 -27.06 17.36 -25.20
CA PHE A 62 -27.92 16.20 -24.92
C PHE A 62 -27.19 15.02 -24.24
N ILE A 63 -25.87 14.91 -24.38
CA ILE A 63 -25.10 13.75 -23.91
C ILE A 63 -24.17 14.12 -22.76
N THR A 64 -23.53 15.29 -22.81
CA THR A 64 -22.59 15.74 -21.76
C THR A 64 -23.28 16.47 -20.61
N VAL A 65 -24.37 17.19 -20.88
CA VAL A 65 -25.12 17.96 -19.89
C VAL A 65 -26.59 17.51 -19.92
N PRO A 66 -27.12 16.82 -18.89
CA PRO A 66 -28.56 16.68 -18.71
C PRO A 66 -29.21 17.96 -18.18
#